data_AF-A0A537KCH1-F1
#
_entry.id   AF-A0A537KCH1-F1
#
_cell.length_a   1.000
_cell.length_b   1.000
_cell.length_c   1.000
_cell.angle_alpha   90.00
_cell.angle_beta   90.00
_cell.angle_gamma   90.00
#
_symmetry.space_group_name_H-M   'P 1'
#
loop_
_entity.id
_entity.type
_entity.pdbx_description
1 polymer ?
#
loop_
_entity_poly.entity_id
_entity_poly.type
_entity_poly.pdbx_seq_one_letter_code
_entity_poly.pdbx_strand_id
1 'polypeptide(L)'
;MQDQDHRTNRGNTANRGFASMDPERQREIAREGGKAAHEKGTAHEFDSEEAREAGRKGGEVVSQNREHMAEIGRKGGQSSGGNRRQAGE
;
A
#
# COMPACT_ATOMS: atom_id res chain seq x y z
N MET A 1 -39.20 41.65 9.30
CA MET A 1 -38.42 40.80 8.38
C MET A 1 -37.48 40.00 9.27
N GLN A 2 -37.59 38.67 9.26
CA GLN A 2 -36.87 37.78 10.19
C GLN A 2 -35.53 37.38 9.57
N ASP A 3 -34.44 37.76 10.23
CA ASP A 3 -33.08 37.30 9.94
C ASP A 3 -32.94 35.82 10.35
N GLN A 4 -32.68 34.95 9.37
CA GLN A 4 -32.47 33.53 9.61
C GLN A 4 -30.99 33.28 9.97
N ASP A 5 -30.76 33.01 11.26
CA ASP A 5 -29.54 32.44 11.82
C ASP A 5 -29.19 31.12 11.13
N HIS A 6 -28.17 31.14 10.27
CA HIS A 6 -27.49 29.96 9.79
C HIS A 6 -26.65 29.37 10.93
N ARG A 7 -27.30 28.61 11.82
CA ARG A 7 -26.61 27.79 12.84
C ARG A 7 -25.82 26.67 12.16
N THR A 8 -24.59 26.97 11.77
CA THR A 8 -23.61 25.94 11.40
C THR A 8 -23.36 25.07 12.63
N ASN A 9 -23.83 23.83 12.56
CA ASN A 9 -23.58 22.76 13.52
C ASN A 9 -22.07 22.44 13.57
N ARG A 10 -21.31 23.25 14.31
CA ARG A 10 -19.89 23.05 14.66
C ARG A 10 -19.81 22.05 15.81
N GLY A 11 -19.90 20.76 15.48
CA GLY A 11 -19.78 19.75 16.54
C GLY A 11 -20.06 18.30 16.16
N ASN A 12 -19.67 17.81 14.98
CA ASN A 12 -19.48 16.36 14.76
C ASN A 12 -18.78 16.04 13.41
N THR A 13 -17.52 16.46 13.24
CA THR A 13 -16.73 16.11 12.02
C THR A 13 -15.59 15.14 12.34
N ALA A 14 -15.48 14.66 13.57
CA ALA A 14 -14.31 13.89 14.04
C ALA A 14 -14.22 12.46 13.46
N ASN A 15 -15.30 11.92 12.89
CA ASN A 15 -15.39 10.52 12.45
C ASN A 15 -15.90 10.37 11.00
N ARG A 16 -15.56 11.28 10.09
CA ARG A 16 -16.01 11.21 8.69
C ARG A 16 -14.82 11.15 7.74
N GLY A 17 -14.89 10.22 6.79
CA GLY A 17 -13.89 10.03 5.74
C GLY A 17 -13.08 8.74 5.90
N PHE A 18 -12.24 8.47 4.91
CA PHE A 18 -11.42 7.25 4.84
C PHE A 18 -10.46 7.07 6.03
N ALA A 19 -10.00 8.17 6.64
CA ALA A 19 -9.07 8.13 7.76
C ALA A 19 -9.71 7.76 9.11
N SER A 20 -11.04 7.93 9.23
CA SER A 20 -11.80 7.55 10.44
C SER A 20 -12.43 6.15 10.32
N MET A 21 -12.21 5.47 9.20
CA MET A 21 -12.75 4.14 8.93
C MET A 21 -11.91 3.05 9.61
N ASP A 22 -12.52 1.89 9.83
CA ASP A 22 -11.79 0.70 10.27
C ASP A 22 -10.60 0.39 9.32
N PRO A 23 -9.39 0.09 9.86
CA PRO A 23 -8.20 -0.14 9.04
C PRO A 23 -8.30 -1.33 8.08
N GLU A 24 -9.05 -2.39 8.44
CA GLU A 24 -9.23 -3.54 7.56
C GLU A 24 -10.12 -3.15 6.38
N ARG A 25 -11.22 -2.47 6.67
CA ARG A 25 -12.14 -1.96 5.64
C ARG A 25 -11.46 -0.93 4.73
N GLN A 26 -10.63 -0.04 5.27
CA GLN A 26 -9.86 0.92 4.48
C GLN A 26 -8.92 0.20 3.51
N ARG A 27 -8.25 -0.87 3.97
CA ARG A 27 -7.32 -1.66 3.16
C ARG A 27 -8.06 -2.44 2.06
N GLU A 28 -9.24 -2.97 2.37
CA GLU A 28 -10.11 -3.63 1.40
C GLU A 28 -10.53 -2.66 0.29
N ILE A 29 -11.03 -1.47 0.64
CA ILE A 29 -11.45 -0.47 -0.35
C ILE A 29 -10.25 0.00 -1.18
N ALA A 30 -9.08 0.22 -0.57
CA ALA A 30 -7.87 0.57 -1.31
C ALA A 30 -7.48 -0.52 -2.32
N ARG A 31 -7.59 -1.80 -1.91
CA ARG A 31 -7.29 -2.95 -2.77
C ARG A 31 -8.27 -3.04 -3.92
N GLU A 32 -9.56 -2.86 -3.67
CA GLU A 32 -10.62 -2.90 -4.68
C GLU A 32 -10.49 -1.73 -5.66
N GLY A 33 -10.21 -0.52 -5.16
CA GLY A 33 -9.96 0.65 -5.99
C GLY A 33 -8.77 0.47 -6.93
N GLY A 34 -7.68 -0.13 -6.46
CA GLY A 34 -6.52 -0.47 -7.29
C GLY A 34 -6.85 -1.48 -8.39
N LYS A 35 -7.58 -2.55 -8.06
CA LYS A 35 -8.05 -3.55 -9.04
C LYS A 35 -8.96 -2.93 -10.08
N ALA A 36 -9.95 -2.15 -9.65
CA ALA A 36 -10.90 -1.50 -10.54
C ALA A 36 -10.22 -0.48 -11.46
N ALA A 37 -9.20 0.24 -10.98
CA ALA A 37 -8.45 1.20 -11.80
C ALA A 37 -7.65 0.50 -12.92
N HIS A 38 -7.06 -0.66 -12.62
CA HIS A 38 -6.41 -1.51 -13.62
C HIS A 38 -7.42 -2.11 -14.60
N GLU A 39 -8.53 -2.67 -14.12
CA GLU A 39 -9.57 -3.25 -14.98
C GLU A 39 -10.19 -2.20 -15.92
N LYS A 40 -10.36 -0.96 -15.44
CA LYS A 40 -10.90 0.16 -16.23
C LYS A 40 -9.87 0.85 -17.13
N GLY A 41 -8.59 0.44 -17.10
CA GLY A 41 -7.52 1.07 -17.88
C GLY A 41 -7.23 2.54 -17.50
N THR A 42 -7.67 2.96 -16.31
CA THR A 42 -7.40 4.32 -15.78
C THR A 42 -6.10 4.37 -14.99
N ALA A 43 -5.60 3.22 -14.54
CA ALA A 43 -4.28 3.09 -13.98
C ALA A 43 -3.24 3.07 -15.11
N HIS A 44 -2.03 3.52 -14.79
CA HIS A 44 -0.87 3.33 -15.64
C HIS A 44 -0.62 1.82 -15.80
N GLU A 45 -0.69 1.32 -17.03
CA GLU A 45 -0.27 -0.05 -17.33
C GLU A 45 1.25 -0.08 -17.35
N PHE A 46 1.85 -0.55 -16.26
CA PHE A 46 3.26 -0.87 -16.27
C PHE A 46 3.47 -2.02 -17.24
N ASP A 47 4.05 -1.72 -18.39
CA ASP A 47 4.56 -2.77 -19.25
C ASP A 47 5.71 -3.51 -18.52
N SER A 48 6.00 -4.72 -18.99
CA SER A 48 7.03 -5.55 -18.33
C SER A 48 8.43 -4.94 -18.40
N GLU A 49 8.72 -4.11 -19.41
CA GLU A 49 10.00 -3.42 -19.53
C GLU A 49 10.09 -2.26 -18.55
N GLU A 50 9.04 -1.45 -18.42
CA GLU A 50 8.97 -0.34 -17.48
C GLU A 50 9.03 -0.84 -16.02
N ALA A 51 8.30 -1.91 -15.70
CA ALA A 51 8.39 -2.53 -14.37
C ALA A 51 9.82 -3.01 -14.07
N ARG A 52 10.51 -3.56 -15.07
CA ARG A 52 11.91 -4.00 -14.95
C ARG A 52 12.85 -2.81 -14.80
N GLU A 53 12.65 -1.72 -15.52
CA GLU A 53 13.46 -0.51 -15.41
C GLU A 53 13.27 0.18 -14.06
N ALA A 54 12.03 0.32 -13.60
CA ALA A 54 11.71 0.86 -12.27
C ALA A 54 12.34 -0.01 -11.17
N GLY A 55 12.23 -1.34 -11.29
CA GLY A 55 12.88 -2.28 -10.38
C GLY A 55 14.41 -2.17 -10.39
N ARG A 56 15.02 -2.04 -11.58
CA ARG A 56 16.46 -1.83 -11.73
C ARG A 56 16.90 -0.53 -11.04
N LYS A 57 16.25 0.59 -11.36
CA LYS A 57 16.57 1.90 -10.79
C LYS A 57 16.41 1.92 -9.26
N GLY A 58 15.33 1.34 -8.74
CA GLY A 58 15.14 1.18 -7.30
C GLY A 58 16.21 0.31 -6.66
N GLY A 59 16.55 -0.81 -7.30
CA GLY A 59 17.62 -1.70 -6.85
C GLY A 59 18.99 -1.02 -6.85
N GLU A 60 19.32 -0.22 -7.86
CA GLU A 60 20.56 0.56 -7.93
C GLU A 60 20.69 1.54 -6.77
N VAL A 61 19.60 2.20 -6.39
CA VAL A 61 19.59 3.15 -5.25
C VAL A 61 19.80 2.41 -3.92
N VAL A 62 19.05 1.33 -3.68
CA VAL A 62 19.11 0.61 -2.38
C VAL A 62 20.39 -0.22 -2.25
N SER A 63 20.95 -0.71 -3.36
CA SER A 63 22.13 -1.61 -3.35
C SER A 63 23.44 -0.94 -2.95
N GLN A 64 23.48 0.40 -2.86
CA GLN A 64 24.64 1.14 -2.38
C GLN A 64 25.02 0.77 -0.94
N ASN A 65 24.05 0.35 -0.11
CA ASN A 65 24.31 -0.14 1.24
C ASN A 65 24.34 -1.68 1.29
N ARG A 66 25.55 -2.25 1.19
CA ARG A 66 25.78 -3.69 1.22
C ARG A 66 25.36 -4.34 2.54
N GLU A 67 25.56 -3.68 3.67
CA GLU A 67 25.20 -4.21 4.99
C GLU A 67 23.68 -4.34 5.14
N HIS A 68 22.95 -3.30 4.73
CA HIS A 68 21.49 -3.29 4.68
C HIS A 68 20.93 -4.39 3.76
N MET A 69 21.52 -4.57 2.58
CA MET A 69 21.13 -5.64 1.65
C MET A 69 21.37 -7.04 2.23
N ALA A 70 22.48 -7.23 2.94
CA ALA A 70 22.77 -8.50 3.61
C ALA A 70 21.75 -8.79 4.73
N GLU A 71 21.31 -7.77 5.46
CA GLU A 71 20.27 -7.90 6.48
C GLU A 71 18.91 -8.27 5.87
N ILE A 72 18.49 -7.58 4.80
CA ILE A 72 17.25 -7.90 4.06
C ILE A 72 17.30 -9.35 3.56
N GLY A 73 18.39 -9.75 2.91
CA GLY A 73 18.57 -11.11 2.39
C GLY A 73 18.52 -12.17 3.50
N ARG A 74 19.16 -11.90 4.64
CA ARG A 74 19.12 -12.78 5.82
C ARG A 74 17.70 -12.93 6.36
N LYS A 75 16.98 -11.81 6.54
CA LYS A 75 15.60 -11.80 7.02
C LYS A 75 14.66 -12.54 6.06
N GLY A 76 14.79 -12.31 4.76
CA GLY A 76 14.04 -13.04 3.73
C GLY A 76 14.32 -14.54 3.73
N GLY A 77 15.59 -14.93 3.88
CA GLY A 77 16.00 -16.33 4.03
C GLY A 77 15.45 -16.99 5.29
N GLN A 78 15.38 -16.27 6.41
CA GLN A 78 14.77 -16.78 7.64
C GLN A 78 13.25 -16.97 7.50
N SER A 79 12.55 -16.02 6.89
CA SER A 79 11.09 -16.10 6.65
C SER A 79 10.70 -17.19 5.65
N SER A 80 11.52 -17.43 4.62
CA SER A 80 11.25 -18.46 3.60
C SER A 80 11.78 -19.85 3.96
N GLY A 81 12.86 -19.92 4.73
CA GLY A 81 13.51 -21.17 5.14
C GLY A 81 12.81 -21.91 6.28
N GLY A 82 12.01 -21.21 7.10
CA GLY A 82 11.21 -21.83 8.18
C GLY A 82 10.11 -22.76 7.68
N ASN A 83 9.53 -22.47 6.51
CA ASN A 83 8.38 -23.22 5.98
C ASN A 83 8.75 -24.54 5.29
N ARG A 84 10.02 -24.74 4.93
CA ARG A 84 10.49 -25.95 4.22
C ARG A 84 10.86 -27.10 5.17
N ARG A 85 11.00 -26.83 6.47
CA ARG A 85 11.36 -27.84 7.50
C ARG A 85 10.16 -28.59 8.10
N GLN A 86 8.92 -28.21 7.78
CA GLN A 86 7.70 -28.86 8.29
C GLN A 86 6.95 -29.68 7.22
N ALA A 87 7.42 -29.73 5.98
CA ALA A 87 6.77 -30.45 4.87
C ALA A 87 7.59 -31.66 4.39
N GLY A 88 8.24 -32.35 5.32
CA GLY A 88 9.11 -33.49 5.03
C GLY A 88 9.25 -34.42 6.22
N GLU A 89 8.13 -34.97 6.71
CA GLU A 89 8.05 -36.21 7.49
C GLU A 89 6.83 -37.00 7.01
#